data_AF-A0A4Q2K106-F1
#
_entry.id   AF-A0A4Q2K106-F1
#
_cell.length_a   1.000
_cell.length_b   1.000
_cell.length_c   1.000
_cell.angle_alpha   90.00
_cell.angle_beta   90.00
_cell.angle_gamma   90.00
#
_symmetry.space_group_name_H-M   'P 1'
#
loop_
_entity.id
_entity.type
_entity.pdbx_description
1 polymer ?
#
loop_
_entity_poly.entity_id
_entity_poly.type
_entity_poly.pdbx_seq_one_letter_code
_entity_poly.pdbx_strand_id
1 'polypeptide(L)'
;MNPQANETHKQRIHAIASVAQDAPSNEKGSVAKRAFPTLLLAVFFAVLLMALISGVTVYKAVSADQQASGAQREGAGLICNVVRANDSKSAIAQGQGPEGKSLVVAEPLNSGTYETRFYLYESKVVQEYSLAGSGYTPEKATEVTASDSFDFSYSNGLLTVTTDQGTAEVALRYMQGGA
;
A
#
# COMPACT_ATOMS: atom_id res chain seq x y z
N MET A 1 100.27 -16.80 32.93
CA MET A 1 98.86 -17.08 32.54
C MET A 1 97.95 -16.36 33.54
N ASN A 2 97.36 -15.22 33.19
CA ASN A 2 96.66 -14.34 34.14
C ASN A 2 95.14 -14.64 34.18
N PRO A 3 94.57 -15.07 35.33
CA PRO A 3 93.16 -15.45 35.43
C PRO A 3 92.16 -14.28 35.33
N GLN A 4 92.62 -13.02 35.43
CA GLN A 4 91.75 -11.83 35.37
C GLN A 4 91.23 -11.47 33.96
N ALA A 5 91.87 -11.97 32.89
CA ALA A 5 91.46 -11.66 31.52
C ALA A 5 90.25 -12.48 31.03
N ASN A 6 89.97 -13.64 31.65
CA ASN A 6 88.91 -14.55 31.21
C ASN A 6 87.51 -14.15 31.75
N GLU A 7 87.46 -13.57 32.96
CA GLU A 7 86.20 -13.14 33.59
C GLU A 7 85.60 -11.90 32.89
N THR A 8 86.45 -10.98 32.44
CA THR A 8 86.04 -9.75 31.73
C THR A 8 85.40 -10.08 30.37
N HIS A 9 85.84 -11.15 29.70
CA HIS A 9 85.29 -11.59 28.42
C HIS A 9 83.92 -12.27 28.59
N LYS A 10 83.74 -13.08 29.66
CA LYS A 10 82.46 -13.72 29.98
C LYS A 10 81.40 -12.72 30.44
N GLN A 11 81.77 -11.73 31.24
CA GLN A 11 80.86 -10.66 31.66
C GLN A 11 80.40 -9.78 30.49
N ARG A 12 81.30 -9.46 29.56
CA ARG A 12 80.93 -8.70 28.35
C ARG A 12 79.94 -9.49 27.50
N ILE A 13 80.16 -10.78 27.27
CA ILE A 13 79.22 -11.64 26.52
C ILE A 13 77.85 -11.74 27.20
N HIS A 14 77.79 -11.80 28.53
CA HIS A 14 76.51 -11.81 29.25
C HIS A 14 75.77 -10.46 29.19
N ALA A 15 76.49 -9.33 29.16
CA ALA A 15 75.90 -8.00 29.09
C ALA A 15 75.30 -7.66 27.71
N ILE A 16 75.89 -8.14 26.61
CA ILE A 16 75.32 -7.98 25.26
C ILE A 16 74.11 -8.91 25.04
N ALA A 17 74.08 -10.08 25.67
CA ALA A 17 72.94 -10.99 25.61
C ALA A 17 71.71 -10.44 26.36
N SER A 18 71.89 -9.75 27.49
CA SER A 18 70.78 -9.16 28.26
C SER A 18 70.21 -7.88 27.62
N VAL A 19 71.01 -7.12 26.87
CA VAL A 19 70.53 -5.90 26.18
C VAL A 19 69.73 -6.23 24.91
N ALA A 20 69.97 -7.39 24.28
CA ALA A 20 69.20 -7.83 23.11
C ALA A 20 67.83 -8.42 23.47
N GLN A 21 67.60 -8.81 24.73
CA GLN A 21 66.35 -9.42 25.19
C GLN A 21 65.28 -8.43 25.66
N ASP A 22 65.61 -7.14 25.80
CA ASP A 22 64.71 -6.11 26.34
C ASP A 22 64.21 -5.10 25.30
N ALA A 23 64.15 -5.51 24.02
CA ALA A 23 63.34 -4.78 23.04
C ALA A 23 61.86 -5.12 23.28
N PRO A 24 61.01 -4.18 23.69
CA PRO A 24 59.59 -4.46 23.84
C PRO A 24 59.01 -4.73 22.44
N SER A 25 58.83 -5.99 22.09
CA SER A 25 57.98 -6.40 20.98
C SER A 25 56.54 -6.08 21.35
N ASN A 26 56.16 -4.82 21.07
CA ASN A 26 54.80 -4.35 21.23
C ASN A 26 53.90 -4.96 20.14
N GLU A 27 53.65 -6.27 20.22
CA GLU A 27 52.75 -7.00 19.32
C GLU A 27 51.26 -6.77 19.65
N LYS A 28 50.94 -6.04 20.73
CA LYS A 28 49.54 -5.69 21.04
C LYS A 28 48.97 -4.54 20.20
N GLY A 29 49.80 -3.86 19.40
CA GLY A 29 49.38 -2.77 18.53
C GLY A 29 48.89 -3.18 17.14
N SER A 30 49.12 -4.41 16.68
CA SER A 30 48.80 -4.85 15.32
C SER A 30 47.38 -5.40 15.18
N VAL A 31 46.93 -6.23 16.14
CA VAL A 31 45.60 -6.84 16.10
C VAL A 31 44.50 -5.80 16.33
N ALA A 32 44.68 -4.88 17.29
CA ALA A 32 43.73 -3.79 17.53
C ALA A 32 43.64 -2.81 16.34
N LYS A 33 44.75 -2.51 15.67
CA LYS A 33 44.78 -1.64 14.48
C LYS A 33 44.20 -2.32 13.23
N ARG A 34 44.30 -3.66 13.11
CA ARG A 34 43.69 -4.43 12.02
C ARG A 34 42.20 -4.75 12.27
N ALA A 35 41.80 -4.87 13.55
CA ALA A 35 40.42 -5.07 13.96
C ALA A 35 39.57 -3.79 13.82
N PHE A 36 40.18 -2.61 13.94
CA PHE A 36 39.48 -1.33 13.80
C PHE A 36 38.76 -1.15 12.45
N PRO A 37 39.43 -1.29 11.28
CA PRO A 37 38.76 -1.13 9.98
C PRO A 37 37.73 -2.24 9.72
N THR A 38 37.94 -3.46 10.22
CA THR A 38 36.98 -4.56 10.08
C THR A 38 35.74 -4.35 10.94
N LEU A 39 35.90 -3.87 12.17
CA LEU A 39 34.78 -3.51 13.04
C LEU A 39 33.98 -2.34 12.45
N LEU A 40 34.67 -1.31 11.95
CA LEU A 40 34.03 -0.15 11.31
C LEU A 40 33.23 -0.59 10.08
N LEU A 41 33.80 -1.46 9.24
CA LEU A 41 33.12 -2.01 8.08
C LEU A 41 31.89 -2.84 8.47
N ALA A 42 32.00 -3.68 9.51
CA ALA A 42 30.89 -4.47 10.01
C ALA A 42 29.75 -3.60 10.54
N VAL A 43 30.06 -2.55 11.32
CA VAL A 43 29.07 -1.58 11.79
C VAL A 43 28.44 -0.83 10.63
N PHE A 44 29.23 -0.42 9.63
CA PHE A 44 28.72 0.25 8.43
C PHE A 44 27.73 -0.64 7.66
N PHE A 45 28.08 -1.92 7.44
CA PHE A 45 27.14 -2.87 6.82
C PHE A 45 25.90 -3.12 7.67
N ALA A 46 26.02 -3.19 9.00
CA ALA A 46 24.87 -3.34 9.89
C ALA A 46 23.91 -2.14 9.79
N VAL A 47 24.45 -0.91 9.76
CA VAL A 47 23.66 0.31 9.58
C VAL A 47 23.04 0.36 8.17
N LEU A 48 23.76 -0.05 7.12
CA LEU A 48 23.20 -0.16 5.76
C LEU A 48 22.06 -1.18 5.69
N LEU A 49 22.22 -2.35 6.30
CA LEU A 49 21.15 -3.36 6.35
C LEU A 49 19.93 -2.84 7.12
N MET A 50 20.13 -2.15 8.25
CA MET A 50 19.04 -1.51 8.98
C MET A 50 18.37 -0.40 8.17
N ALA A 51 19.13 0.41 7.43
CA ALA A 51 18.60 1.45 6.54
C ALA A 51 17.81 0.86 5.36
N LEU A 52 18.26 -0.26 4.80
CA LEU A 52 17.53 -1.00 3.76
C LEU A 52 16.23 -1.62 4.30
N ILE A 53 16.26 -2.20 5.51
CA ILE A 53 15.06 -2.71 6.17
C ILE A 53 14.07 -1.58 6.46
N SER A 54 14.55 -0.44 6.98
CA SER A 54 13.72 0.74 7.24
C SER A 54 13.12 1.30 5.94
N GLY A 55 13.92 1.37 4.87
CA GLY A 55 13.43 1.71 3.53
C GLY A 55 12.31 0.78 3.08
N VAL A 56 12.51 -0.53 3.13
CA VAL A 56 11.51 -1.52 2.69
C VAL A 56 10.25 -1.49 3.56
N THR A 57 10.35 -1.22 4.87
CA THR A 57 9.19 -1.15 5.76
C THR A 57 8.39 0.15 5.58
N VAL A 58 9.04 1.30 5.36
CA VAL A 58 8.37 2.57 5.07
C VAL A 58 7.67 2.55 3.70
N TYR A 59 8.27 1.91 2.70
CA TYR A 59 7.62 1.70 1.40
C TYR A 59 6.37 0.81 1.50
N LYS A 60 6.40 -0.23 2.34
CA LYS A 60 5.24 -1.12 2.53
C LYS A 60 4.11 -0.47 3.34
N ALA A 61 4.43 0.33 4.35
CA ALA A 61 3.41 1.01 5.16
C ALA A 61 2.66 2.11 4.38
N VAL A 62 3.37 2.87 3.53
CA VAL A 62 2.74 3.92 2.70
C VAL A 62 1.95 3.32 1.53
N SER A 63 2.38 2.19 0.96
CA SER A 63 1.61 1.54 -0.11
C SER A 63 0.43 0.71 0.40
N ALA A 64 0.50 0.11 1.60
CA ALA A 64 -0.64 -0.65 2.16
C ALA A 64 -1.79 0.27 2.63
N ASP A 65 -1.49 1.44 3.18
CA ASP A 65 -2.50 2.39 3.65
C ASP A 65 -3.20 3.12 2.47
N GLN A 66 -2.45 3.36 1.39
CA GLN A 66 -2.98 3.95 0.16
C GLN A 66 -3.80 2.96 -0.68
N GLN A 67 -3.47 1.67 -0.64
CA GLN A 67 -4.17 0.61 -1.38
C GLN A 67 -5.42 0.11 -0.64
N ALA A 68 -5.42 0.11 0.70
CA ALA A 68 -6.64 -0.09 1.51
C ALA A 68 -7.65 1.06 1.34
N SER A 69 -7.19 2.29 1.09
CA SER A 69 -8.07 3.43 0.79
C SER A 69 -8.56 3.46 -0.67
N GLY A 70 -7.80 2.87 -1.60
CA GLY A 70 -8.09 2.88 -3.04
C GLY A 70 -8.95 1.70 -3.51
N ALA A 71 -8.63 0.48 -3.08
CA ALA A 71 -9.29 -0.75 -3.52
C ALA A 71 -10.65 -0.98 -2.84
N GLN A 72 -10.84 -0.48 -1.60
CA GLN A 72 -12.11 -0.59 -0.89
C GLN A 72 -13.21 0.32 -1.48
N ARG A 73 -12.86 1.32 -2.30
CA ARG A 73 -13.84 2.26 -2.91
C ARG A 73 -14.25 1.90 -4.32
N GLU A 74 -13.83 0.75 -4.85
CA GLU A 74 -13.99 0.41 -6.27
C GLU A 74 -15.46 0.35 -6.70
N GLY A 75 -16.33 -0.33 -5.95
CA GLY A 75 -17.74 -0.49 -6.30
C GLY A 75 -18.54 0.82 -6.26
N ALA A 76 -18.60 1.48 -5.10
CA ALA A 76 -19.32 2.74 -4.95
C ALA A 76 -18.74 3.85 -5.87
N GLY A 77 -17.41 3.88 -6.03
CA GLY A 77 -16.73 4.81 -6.93
C GLY A 77 -17.08 4.59 -8.40
N LEU A 78 -17.17 3.33 -8.86
CA LEU A 78 -17.60 3.00 -10.22
C LEU A 78 -19.04 3.46 -10.48
N ILE A 79 -19.94 3.22 -9.53
CA ILE A 79 -21.33 3.69 -9.62
C ILE A 79 -21.38 5.22 -9.74
N CYS A 80 -20.66 5.94 -8.88
CA CYS A 80 -20.57 7.40 -8.96
C CYS A 80 -19.97 7.90 -10.29
N ASN A 81 -19.01 7.16 -10.86
CA ASN A 81 -18.44 7.50 -12.17
C ASN A 81 -19.44 7.30 -13.31
N VAL A 82 -20.22 6.21 -13.30
CA VAL A 82 -21.30 5.97 -14.28
C VAL A 82 -22.36 7.05 -14.17
N VAL A 83 -22.78 7.39 -12.95
CA VAL A 83 -23.71 8.50 -12.70
C VAL A 83 -23.15 9.80 -13.24
N ARG A 84 -21.90 10.15 -12.93
CA ARG A 84 -21.25 11.38 -13.40
C ARG A 84 -21.19 11.46 -14.93
N ALA A 85 -20.92 10.34 -15.60
CA ALA A 85 -20.81 10.29 -17.06
C ALA A 85 -22.16 10.49 -17.75
N ASN A 86 -23.25 10.11 -17.09
CA ASN A 86 -24.61 10.12 -17.65
C ASN A 86 -25.53 11.18 -17.00
N ASP A 87 -24.98 12.02 -16.15
CA ASP A 87 -25.68 13.09 -15.44
C ASP A 87 -26.18 14.16 -16.43
N SER A 88 -27.39 13.91 -16.90
CA SER A 88 -28.18 14.78 -17.76
C SER A 88 -29.55 15.01 -17.14
N LYS A 89 -30.31 15.97 -17.69
CA LYS A 89 -31.62 16.32 -17.15
C LYS A 89 -32.49 15.08 -17.03
N SER A 90 -32.90 14.81 -15.80
CA SER A 90 -33.80 13.72 -15.48
C SER A 90 -33.26 12.30 -15.69
N ALA A 91 -31.94 12.12 -15.72
CA ALA A 91 -31.31 10.82 -15.95
C ALA A 91 -31.21 9.93 -14.70
N ILE A 92 -31.21 10.50 -13.49
CA ILE A 92 -30.97 9.72 -12.27
C ILE A 92 -32.29 9.54 -11.50
N ALA A 93 -32.66 8.29 -11.25
CA ALA A 93 -33.90 7.89 -10.60
C ALA A 93 -33.68 6.76 -9.57
N GLN A 94 -34.65 6.59 -8.68
CA GLN A 94 -34.74 5.41 -7.80
C GLN A 94 -35.78 4.45 -8.37
N GLY A 95 -35.38 3.20 -8.57
CA GLY A 95 -36.26 2.08 -8.87
C GLY A 95 -36.40 1.12 -7.69
N GLN A 96 -37.21 0.07 -7.88
CA GLN A 96 -37.35 -1.05 -6.96
C GLN A 96 -36.65 -2.28 -7.56
N GLY A 97 -35.49 -2.63 -7.01
CA GLY A 97 -34.76 -3.85 -7.36
C GLY A 97 -35.29 -5.08 -6.60
N PRO A 98 -34.74 -6.27 -6.89
CA PRO A 98 -35.15 -7.54 -6.29
C PRO A 98 -35.00 -7.57 -4.76
N GLU A 99 -33.90 -7.03 -4.23
CA GLU A 99 -33.58 -7.06 -2.78
C GLU A 99 -33.60 -5.67 -2.13
N GLY A 100 -34.25 -4.68 -2.75
CA GLY A 100 -34.34 -3.33 -2.17
C GLY A 100 -34.34 -2.22 -3.22
N LYS A 101 -33.79 -1.06 -2.86
CA LYS A 101 -33.71 0.07 -3.79
C LYS A 101 -32.78 -0.25 -4.95
N SER A 102 -33.11 0.28 -6.12
CA SER A 102 -32.27 0.24 -7.31
C SER A 102 -31.93 1.67 -7.72
N LEU A 103 -30.66 1.96 -7.99
CA LEU A 103 -30.24 3.22 -8.57
C LEU A 103 -30.31 3.10 -10.09
N VAL A 104 -31.15 3.93 -10.71
CA VAL A 104 -31.41 3.89 -12.15
C VAL A 104 -30.76 5.09 -12.81
N VAL A 105 -29.97 4.83 -13.84
CA VAL A 105 -29.32 5.82 -14.70
C VAL A 105 -29.91 5.66 -16.11
N ALA A 106 -30.82 6.55 -16.47
CA ALA A 106 -31.52 6.57 -17.74
C ALA A 106 -30.72 7.31 -18.82
N GLU A 107 -30.55 6.66 -19.97
CA GLU A 107 -29.88 7.17 -21.15
C GLU A 107 -30.88 7.21 -22.32
N PRO A 108 -31.38 8.39 -22.71
CA PRO A 108 -32.26 8.52 -23.85
C PRO A 108 -31.48 8.39 -25.17
N LEU A 109 -31.77 7.34 -25.94
CA LEU A 109 -31.23 7.11 -27.28
C LEU A 109 -32.35 7.17 -28.34
N ASN A 110 -31.97 7.29 -29.63
CA ASN A 110 -32.93 7.29 -30.74
C ASN A 110 -33.77 6.00 -30.82
N SER A 111 -33.25 4.89 -30.31
CA SER A 111 -33.92 3.58 -30.29
C SER A 111 -34.80 3.36 -29.05
N GLY A 112 -34.83 4.31 -28.11
CA GLY A 112 -35.54 4.19 -26.83
C GLY A 112 -34.69 4.68 -25.66
N THR A 113 -35.31 4.76 -24.48
CA THR A 113 -34.58 5.05 -23.24
C THR A 113 -34.04 3.74 -22.67
N TYR A 114 -32.73 3.67 -22.48
CA TYR A 114 -32.08 2.55 -21.81
C TYR A 114 -31.77 2.95 -20.38
N GLU A 115 -31.70 1.95 -19.51
CA GLU A 115 -31.42 2.13 -18.10
C GLU A 115 -30.21 1.28 -17.73
N THR A 116 -29.23 1.91 -17.11
CA THR A 116 -28.23 1.21 -16.29
C THR A 116 -28.73 1.19 -14.85
N ARG A 117 -28.96 0.01 -14.31
CA ARG A 117 -29.56 -0.19 -12.98
C ARG A 117 -28.53 -0.83 -12.06
N PHE A 118 -28.33 -0.25 -10.88
CA PHE A 118 -27.50 -0.82 -9.82
C PHE A 118 -28.38 -1.24 -8.65
N TYR A 119 -28.24 -2.48 -8.19
CA TYR A 119 -29.06 -3.01 -7.10
C TYR A 119 -28.38 -4.19 -6.41
N LEU A 120 -28.89 -4.55 -5.24
CA LEU A 120 -28.44 -5.70 -4.47
C LEU A 120 -29.09 -7.00 -5.00
N TYR A 121 -28.29 -8.04 -5.15
CA TYR A 121 -28.72 -9.40 -5.46
C TYR A 121 -27.69 -10.42 -4.95
N GLU A 122 -28.10 -11.37 -4.11
CA GLU A 122 -27.24 -12.46 -3.61
C GLU A 122 -25.89 -11.99 -3.04
N SER A 123 -25.91 -11.07 -2.08
CA SER A 123 -24.70 -10.51 -1.42
C SER A 123 -23.73 -9.82 -2.39
N LYS A 124 -24.26 -9.28 -3.50
CA LYS A 124 -23.50 -8.53 -4.49
C LYS A 124 -24.29 -7.30 -4.92
N VAL A 125 -23.57 -6.20 -5.16
CA VAL A 125 -24.10 -5.12 -5.99
C VAL A 125 -23.86 -5.50 -7.43
N VAL A 126 -24.92 -5.52 -8.23
CA VAL A 126 -24.88 -5.87 -9.64
C VAL A 126 -25.31 -4.68 -10.50
N GLN A 127 -24.88 -4.69 -11.75
CA GLN A 127 -25.25 -3.73 -12.80
C GLN A 127 -26.01 -4.46 -13.90
N GLU A 128 -27.18 -3.94 -14.24
CA GLU A 128 -27.98 -4.41 -15.38
C GLU A 128 -28.20 -3.28 -16.38
N TYR A 129 -28.04 -3.58 -17.67
CA TYR A 129 -28.39 -2.65 -18.75
C TYR A 129 -29.58 -3.19 -19.54
N SER A 130 -30.68 -2.46 -19.55
CA SER A 130 -31.91 -2.89 -20.20
C SER A 130 -32.74 -1.72 -20.71
N LEU A 131 -33.76 -2.00 -21.55
CA LEU A 131 -34.69 -0.97 -22.00
C LEU A 131 -35.56 -0.52 -20.82
N ALA A 132 -35.84 0.78 -20.72
CA ALA A 132 -36.69 1.34 -19.66
C ALA A 132 -38.02 0.59 -19.53
N GLY A 133 -38.41 0.31 -18.29
CA GLY A 133 -39.62 -0.46 -17.97
C GLY A 133 -39.51 -1.98 -18.12
N SER A 134 -38.39 -2.52 -18.63
CA SER A 134 -38.16 -3.97 -18.63
C SER A 134 -38.05 -4.50 -17.20
N GLY A 135 -38.50 -5.73 -16.95
CA GLY A 135 -38.28 -6.40 -15.66
C GLY A 135 -36.80 -6.64 -15.38
N TYR A 136 -36.45 -6.81 -14.10
CA TYR A 136 -35.09 -7.17 -13.67
C TYR A 136 -34.77 -8.62 -14.05
N THR A 137 -33.54 -8.86 -14.50
CA THR A 137 -33.00 -10.19 -14.82
C THR A 137 -31.62 -10.35 -14.18
N PRO A 138 -31.55 -10.54 -12.84
CA PRO A 138 -30.30 -10.54 -12.09
C PRO A 138 -29.29 -11.59 -12.57
N GLU A 139 -29.75 -12.69 -13.15
CA GLU A 139 -28.92 -13.77 -13.68
C GLU A 139 -28.08 -13.34 -14.89
N LYS A 140 -28.45 -12.23 -15.54
CA LYS A 140 -27.72 -11.61 -16.66
C LYS A 140 -26.98 -10.34 -16.26
N ALA A 141 -27.13 -9.91 -15.01
CA ALA A 141 -26.47 -8.71 -14.51
C ALA A 141 -24.96 -8.96 -14.35
N THR A 142 -24.18 -7.89 -14.45
CA THR A 142 -22.73 -7.92 -14.24
C THR A 142 -22.43 -7.59 -12.78
N GLU A 143 -21.63 -8.40 -12.12
CA GLU A 143 -21.18 -8.12 -10.75
C GLU A 143 -20.33 -6.84 -10.71
N VAL A 144 -20.66 -5.92 -9.80
CA VAL A 144 -19.88 -4.69 -9.56
C VAL A 144 -18.96 -4.87 -8.36
N THR A 145 -19.51 -5.34 -7.24
CA THR A 145 -18.74 -5.58 -6.01
C THR A 145 -19.49 -6.52 -5.07
N ALA A 146 -18.77 -7.29 -4.26
CA ALA A 146 -19.35 -8.06 -3.18
C ALA A 146 -19.80 -7.12 -2.04
N SER A 147 -21.07 -7.21 -1.67
CA SER A 147 -21.67 -6.42 -0.60
C SER A 147 -23.02 -7.00 -0.20
N ASP A 148 -23.29 -7.09 1.09
CA ASP A 148 -24.59 -7.39 1.69
C ASP A 148 -25.48 -6.14 1.80
N SER A 149 -24.90 -4.94 1.65
CA SER A 149 -25.64 -3.67 1.67
C SER A 149 -25.46 -2.83 0.40
N PHE A 150 -26.57 -2.23 -0.04
CA PHE A 150 -26.58 -1.20 -1.07
C PHE A 150 -27.61 -0.14 -0.72
N ASP A 151 -27.15 1.07 -0.42
CA ASP A 151 -28.03 2.20 -0.19
C ASP A 151 -27.50 3.45 -0.88
N PHE A 152 -28.40 4.38 -1.14
CA PHE A 152 -28.05 5.68 -1.66
C PHE A 152 -29.06 6.73 -1.23
N SER A 153 -28.56 7.96 -1.13
CA SER A 153 -29.37 9.12 -0.81
C SER A 153 -29.01 10.28 -1.71
N TYR A 154 -30.00 11.15 -1.93
CA TYR A 154 -29.83 12.38 -2.67
C TYR A 154 -30.20 13.57 -1.81
N SER A 155 -29.27 14.50 -1.61
CA SER A 155 -29.50 15.70 -0.82
C SER A 155 -28.71 16.86 -1.39
N ASN A 156 -29.37 18.01 -1.61
CA ASN A 156 -28.74 19.25 -2.05
C ASN A 156 -27.85 19.12 -3.30
N GLY A 157 -28.27 18.32 -4.29
CA GLY A 157 -27.48 18.11 -5.51
C GLY A 157 -26.40 17.04 -5.39
N LEU A 158 -26.23 16.40 -4.24
CA LEU A 158 -25.23 15.36 -4.00
C LEU A 158 -25.89 13.98 -3.92
N LEU A 159 -25.46 13.06 -4.79
CA LEU A 159 -25.76 11.64 -4.66
C LEU A 159 -24.66 10.98 -3.82
N THR A 160 -25.08 10.31 -2.75
CA THR A 160 -24.20 9.53 -1.86
C THR A 160 -24.57 8.06 -2.01
N VAL A 161 -23.61 7.22 -2.39
CA VAL A 161 -23.77 5.77 -2.57
C VAL A 161 -22.96 5.06 -1.49
N THR A 162 -23.58 4.11 -0.78
CA THR A 162 -22.95 3.36 0.32
C THR A 162 -23.07 1.86 0.07
N THR A 163 -21.94 1.18 0.21
CA THR A 163 -21.80 -0.28 0.26
C THR A 163 -20.97 -0.66 1.48
N ASP A 164 -20.80 -1.95 1.75
CA ASP A 164 -19.96 -2.43 2.87
C ASP A 164 -18.47 -2.08 2.70
N GLN A 165 -18.06 -1.84 1.45
CA GLN A 165 -16.69 -1.46 1.13
C GLN A 165 -16.45 0.05 1.35
N GLY A 166 -17.53 0.84 1.41
CA GLY A 166 -17.49 2.24 1.80
C GLY A 166 -18.49 3.12 1.06
N THR A 167 -18.33 4.43 1.25
CA THR A 167 -19.18 5.45 0.66
C THR A 167 -18.44 6.23 -0.42
N ALA A 168 -19.15 6.55 -1.50
CA ALA A 168 -18.70 7.45 -2.56
C ALA A 168 -19.78 8.50 -2.85
N GLU A 169 -19.35 9.66 -3.32
CA GLU A 169 -20.21 10.81 -3.53
C GLU A 169 -20.00 11.41 -4.93
N VAL A 170 -21.09 11.87 -5.54
CA VAL A 170 -21.07 12.57 -6.82
C VAL A 170 -22.07 13.72 -6.83
N ALA A 171 -21.59 14.92 -7.12
CA ALA A 171 -22.44 16.07 -7.36
C ALA A 171 -23.14 15.93 -8.71
N LEU A 172 -24.47 16.03 -8.71
CA LEU A 172 -25.30 16.09 -9.91
C LEU A 172 -25.45 17.55 -10.37
N ARG A 173 -25.24 17.76 -11.66
CA ARG A 173 -25.40 19.04 -12.37
C ARG A 173 -26.87 19.30 -12.71
N TYR A 174 -27.68 18.24 -12.84
CA TYR A 174 -29.10 18.36 -13.10
C TYR A 174 -29.90 17.70 -11.98
N MET A 175 -30.92 18.42 -11.47
CA MET A 175 -31.85 17.83 -10.50
C MET A 175 -32.75 16.79 -11.16
N GLN A 176 -33.12 15.78 -10.36
CA GLN A 176 -33.88 14.55 -10.61
C GLN A 176 -34.75 14.44 -11.88
N GLY A 177 -34.87 13.20 -12.36
CA GLY A 177 -35.92 12.77 -13.27
C GLY A 177 -36.57 11.50 -12.81
N GLY A 178 -37.87 11.40 -13.09
CA GLY A 178 -38.67 10.26 -12.69
C GLY A 178 -39.84 10.73 -11.85
N ALA A 179 -41.02 10.64 -12.46
CA ALA A 179 -42.32 10.65 -11.80
C ALA A 179 -42.71 9.20 -11.50
#